data_AF-D9WRN5-F1
#
_entry.id   AF-D9WRN5-F1
#
_cell.length_a   1.000
_cell.length_b   1.000
_cell.length_c   1.000
_cell.angle_alpha   90.00
_cell.angle_beta   90.00
_cell.angle_gamma   90.00
#
_symmetry.space_group_name_H-M   'P 1'
#
loop_
_entity.id
_entity.type
_entity.pdbx_description
1 polymer ?
#
loop_
_entity_poly.entity_id
_entity_poly.type
_entity_poly.pdbx_seq_one_letter_code
_entity_poly.pdbx_strand_id
1 'polypeptide(L)'
;MCSPEAPMQTVRLLLNTAQQIQLDKSFEHPIDDGRHAATGWLTRFNPAEVTLADAPVRVRGTLTVVERTPSTLEVSADHVFVYAIQRAHERAPDHASLYTVRRETRFRFDRGDLRDHRVELVHSSVLAGPQACAANASKYLRPLVAGESVRNDSPMGTDPYAPGRTPVSLCGVLSPSSQPTSP
;
A
#
# COMPACT_ATOMS: atom_id res chain seq x y z
N MET A 1 -17.53 -9.32 -14.04
CA MET A 1 -16.19 -9.63 -13.50
C MET A 1 -15.29 -8.45 -13.80
N CYS A 2 -14.88 -7.66 -12.81
CA CYS A 2 -13.85 -6.65 -13.04
C CYS A 2 -12.51 -7.38 -13.16
N SER A 3 -11.84 -7.27 -14.31
CA SER A 3 -10.48 -7.82 -14.44
C SER A 3 -9.58 -7.16 -13.40
N PRO A 4 -8.79 -7.94 -12.63
CA PRO A 4 -7.86 -7.40 -11.64
C PRO A 4 -6.77 -6.50 -12.25
N GLU A 5 -6.64 -6.51 -13.58
CA GLU A 5 -5.73 -5.64 -14.34
C GLU A 5 -6.24 -4.20 -14.53
N ALA A 6 -7.55 -3.93 -14.43
CA ALA A 6 -8.08 -2.60 -14.75
C ALA A 6 -7.51 -1.48 -13.85
N PRO A 7 -7.39 -1.64 -12.52
CA PRO A 7 -6.76 -0.62 -11.67
C PRO A 7 -5.25 -0.45 -11.95
N MET A 8 -4.54 -1.55 -12.23
CA MET A 8 -3.12 -1.51 -12.58
C MET A 8 -2.89 -0.75 -13.88
N GLN A 9 -3.68 -1.03 -14.91
CA GLN A 9 -3.56 -0.38 -16.21
C GLN A 9 -3.82 1.13 -16.10
N THR A 10 -4.80 1.54 -15.30
CA THR A 10 -5.06 2.97 -15.04
C THR A 10 -3.85 3.65 -14.41
N VAL A 11 -3.24 3.04 -13.38
CA VAL A 11 -2.00 3.57 -12.76
C VAL A 11 -0.87 3.60 -13.79
N ARG A 12 -0.69 2.53 -14.57
CA ARG A 12 0.35 2.41 -15.59
C ARG A 12 0.33 3.55 -16.60
N LEU A 13 -0.85 3.98 -17.03
CA LEU A 13 -1.01 5.08 -17.99
C LEU A 13 -0.61 6.45 -17.43
N LEU A 14 -0.71 6.64 -16.11
CA LEU A 14 -0.29 7.87 -15.44
C LEU A 14 1.23 7.93 -15.24
N LEU A 15 1.92 6.80 -15.20
CA LEU A 15 3.36 6.78 -14.91
C LEU A 15 4.19 7.19 -16.13
N ASN A 16 5.33 7.83 -15.84
CA ASN A 16 6.38 8.02 -16.83
C ASN A 16 6.80 6.67 -17.44
N THR A 17 7.27 6.69 -18.69
CA THR A 17 7.56 5.43 -19.44
C THR A 17 8.61 4.56 -18.75
N ALA A 18 9.59 5.16 -18.08
CA ALA A 18 10.61 4.42 -17.35
C ALA A 18 10.03 3.62 -16.17
N GLN A 19 9.01 4.15 -15.49
CA GLN A 19 8.36 3.49 -14.36
C GLN A 19 7.30 2.47 -14.76
N GLN A 20 6.77 2.52 -15.99
CA GLN A 20 5.85 1.49 -16.49
C GLN A 20 6.50 0.09 -16.44
N ILE A 21 7.76 -0.03 -16.86
CA ILE A 21 8.51 -1.30 -16.81
C ILE A 21 8.71 -1.77 -15.35
N GLN A 22 8.97 -0.84 -14.42
CA GLN A 22 9.12 -1.17 -13.00
C GLN A 22 7.80 -1.64 -12.40
N LEU A 23 6.68 -0.98 -12.73
CA LEU A 23 5.34 -1.38 -12.32
C LEU A 23 5.02 -2.79 -12.83
N ASP A 24 5.24 -3.05 -14.12
CA ASP A 24 4.96 -4.36 -14.74
C ASP A 24 5.73 -5.48 -14.00
N LYS A 25 7.04 -5.29 -13.77
CA LYS A 25 7.87 -6.22 -12.97
C LYS A 25 7.38 -6.41 -11.54
N SER A 26 6.89 -5.34 -10.91
CA SER A 26 6.36 -5.39 -9.54
C SER A 26 5.11 -6.26 -9.43
N PHE A 27 4.36 -6.42 -10.53
CA PHE A 27 3.15 -7.23 -10.59
C PHE A 27 3.44 -8.67 -11.02
N GLU A 28 4.39 -8.87 -11.93
CA GLU A 28 4.83 -10.20 -12.40
C GLU A 28 5.61 -10.94 -11.31
N HIS A 29 6.59 -10.28 -10.68
CA HIS A 29 7.50 -10.88 -9.70
C HIS A 29 7.62 -9.99 -8.45
N PRO A 30 6.58 -9.92 -7.61
CA PRO A 30 6.56 -9.00 -6.47
C PRO A 30 7.56 -9.41 -5.40
N ILE A 31 8.49 -8.52 -5.07
CA ILE A 31 9.50 -8.74 -4.01
C ILE A 31 9.63 -7.50 -3.13
N ASP A 32 9.87 -7.71 -1.84
CA ASP A 32 10.08 -6.61 -0.88
C ASP A 32 11.54 -6.12 -0.89
N ASP A 33 11.95 -5.51 -2.00
CA ASP A 33 13.28 -4.92 -2.19
C ASP A 33 13.29 -3.39 -2.15
N GLY A 34 12.15 -2.79 -1.75
CA GLY A 34 11.88 -1.36 -1.76
C GLY A 34 11.60 -0.77 -3.15
N ARG A 35 11.50 -1.58 -4.21
CA ARG A 35 11.24 -1.11 -5.58
C ARG A 35 10.15 -1.91 -6.31
N HIS A 36 10.04 -3.20 -6.02
CA HIS A 36 9.21 -4.13 -6.79
C HIS A 36 8.09 -4.77 -5.96
N ALA A 37 7.76 -4.23 -4.79
CA ALA A 37 6.57 -4.64 -4.07
C ALA A 37 5.33 -4.11 -4.81
N ALA A 38 4.43 -4.99 -5.25
CA ALA A 38 3.16 -4.61 -5.85
C ALA A 38 2.32 -3.72 -4.93
N THR A 39 2.39 -3.96 -3.62
CA THR A 39 1.73 -3.15 -2.59
C THR A 39 2.35 -1.77 -2.41
N GLY A 40 3.56 -1.55 -2.91
CA GLY A 40 4.19 -0.23 -3.04
C GLY A 40 3.46 0.67 -4.03
N TRP A 41 2.74 0.10 -5.01
CA TRP A 41 1.99 0.84 -6.04
C TRP A 41 0.50 0.96 -5.74
N LEU A 42 -0.12 -0.12 -5.26
CA LEU A 42 -1.55 -0.21 -5.01
C LEU A 42 -1.84 -0.84 -3.64
N THR A 43 -2.97 -0.48 -3.03
CA THR A 43 -3.52 -1.30 -1.95
C THR A 43 -4.10 -2.56 -2.55
N ARG A 44 -3.59 -3.73 -2.15
CA ARG A 44 -3.99 -5.03 -2.74
C ARG A 44 -4.32 -6.04 -1.65
N PHE A 45 -5.52 -6.60 -1.71
CA PHE A 45 -5.96 -7.76 -0.92
C PHE A 45 -6.02 -9.00 -1.82
N ASN A 46 -5.75 -10.18 -1.25
CA ASN A 46 -5.94 -11.44 -1.97
C ASN A 46 -7.45 -11.78 -1.99
N PRO A 47 -8.13 -11.77 -3.16
CA PRO A 47 -9.57 -12.01 -3.23
C PRO A 47 -9.98 -13.43 -2.83
N ALA A 48 -9.04 -14.38 -2.80
CA ALA A 48 -9.28 -15.73 -2.28
C ALA A 48 -9.26 -15.79 -0.74
N GLU A 49 -8.71 -14.78 -0.06
CA GLU A 49 -8.60 -14.73 1.40
C GLU A 49 -9.55 -13.69 2.00
N VAL A 50 -9.71 -12.55 1.34
CA VAL A 50 -10.45 -11.38 1.85
C VAL A 50 -11.27 -10.70 0.77
N THR A 51 -12.45 -10.22 1.16
CA THR A 51 -13.30 -9.33 0.34
C THR A 51 -13.66 -8.06 1.10
N LEU A 52 -14.10 -7.02 0.39
CA LEU A 52 -14.60 -5.80 1.01
C LEU A 52 -15.98 -6.06 1.61
N ALA A 53 -16.13 -5.75 2.90
CA ALA A 53 -17.38 -5.80 3.63
C ALA A 53 -18.25 -4.56 3.37
N ASP A 54 -17.59 -3.44 3.02
CA ASP A 54 -18.23 -2.19 2.63
C ASP A 54 -17.43 -1.55 1.49
N ALA A 55 -18.13 -0.97 0.52
CA ALA A 55 -17.53 -0.44 -0.70
C ALA A 55 -16.94 0.98 -0.54
N PRO A 56 -17.56 1.92 0.21
CA PRO A 56 -16.96 3.21 0.49
C PRO A 56 -15.71 3.05 1.36
N VAL A 57 -14.55 3.33 0.77
CA VAL A 57 -13.29 3.46 1.51
C VAL A 57 -13.30 4.81 2.22
N ARG A 58 -13.05 4.82 3.53
CA ARG A 58 -12.89 6.08 4.28
C ARG A 58 -11.48 6.61 4.05
N VAL A 59 -11.37 7.87 3.66
CA VAL A 59 -10.08 8.49 3.33
C VAL A 59 -9.91 9.79 4.09
N ARG A 60 -8.73 9.98 4.68
CA ARG A 60 -8.32 11.25 5.30
C ARG A 60 -6.85 11.48 5.00
N GLY A 61 -6.49 12.68 4.57
CA GLY A 61 -5.10 12.98 4.27
C GLY A 61 -4.89 14.42 3.84
N THR A 62 -3.66 14.70 3.47
CA THR A 62 -3.25 15.99 2.93
C THR A 62 -2.46 15.79 1.65
N LEU A 63 -2.49 16.82 0.82
CA LEU A 63 -1.65 16.95 -0.36
C LEU A 63 -0.97 18.30 -0.29
N THR A 64 0.33 18.34 -0.55
CA THR A 64 1.13 19.57 -0.59
C THR A 64 1.87 19.62 -1.91
N VAL A 65 1.85 20.79 -2.54
CA VAL A 65 2.55 21.05 -3.79
C VAL A 65 3.65 22.06 -3.53
N VAL A 66 4.85 21.77 -3.99
CA VAL A 66 6.01 22.68 -3.91
C VAL A 66 6.74 22.74 -5.24
N GLU A 67 7.22 23.93 -5.61
CA GLU A 67 8.15 24.08 -6.72
C GLU A 67 9.58 23.83 -6.20
N ARG A 68 10.18 22.69 -6.56
CA ARG A 68 11.54 22.31 -6.12
C ARG A 68 12.61 23.06 -6.90
N THR A 69 12.34 23.31 -8.18
CA THR A 69 13.22 24.00 -9.14
C THR A 69 12.37 24.73 -10.17
N PRO A 70 12.92 25.68 -10.96
CA PRO A 70 12.16 26.44 -11.97
C PRO A 70 11.45 25.62 -13.07
N SER A 71 11.62 24.30 -13.08
CA SER A 71 11.05 23.39 -14.07
C SER A 71 10.44 22.12 -13.48
N THR A 72 10.35 22.03 -12.15
CA THR A 72 9.94 20.79 -11.48
C THR A 72 9.02 21.07 -10.30
N LEU A 73 7.83 20.48 -10.35
CA LEU A 73 6.89 20.43 -9.24
C LEU A 73 7.07 19.11 -8.48
N GLU A 74 7.02 19.19 -7.16
CA GLU A 74 6.91 18.04 -6.28
C GLU A 74 5.56 18.08 -5.56
N VAL A 75 4.86 16.95 -5.58
CA VAL A 75 3.60 16.77 -4.86
C VAL A 75 3.82 15.71 -3.80
N SER A 76 3.64 16.07 -2.53
CA SER A 76 3.66 15.13 -1.42
C SER A 76 2.23 14.83 -0.98
N ALA A 77 1.91 13.57 -0.77
CA ALA A 77 0.60 13.12 -0.31
C ALA A 77 0.76 12.14 0.84
N ASP A 78 0.06 12.40 1.95
CA ASP A 78 -0.01 11.53 3.13
C ASP A 78 -1.48 11.26 3.42
N HIS A 79 -1.91 10.02 3.16
CA HIS A 79 -3.30 9.61 3.25
C HIS A 79 -3.46 8.35 4.08
N VAL A 80 -4.47 8.35 4.93
CA VAL A 80 -4.97 7.19 5.65
C VAL A 80 -6.26 6.72 4.98
N PHE A 81 -6.28 5.45 4.62
CA PHE A 81 -7.42 4.73 4.06
C PHE A 81 -7.89 3.69 5.08
N VAL A 82 -9.19 3.60 5.33
CA VAL A 82 -9.77 2.55 6.16
C VAL A 82 -10.73 1.73 5.32
N TYR A 83 -10.44 0.43 5.22
CA TYR A 83 -11.22 -0.56 4.49
C TYR A 83 -11.99 -1.43 5.49
N ALA A 84 -13.29 -1.61 5.27
CA ALA A 84 -14.03 -2.69 5.92
C ALA A 84 -13.83 -3.97 5.11
N ILE A 85 -13.28 -5.00 5.74
CA ILE A 85 -12.92 -6.26 5.11
C ILE A 85 -13.49 -7.45 5.89
N GLN A 86 -13.63 -8.59 5.25
CA GLN A 86 -14.07 -9.84 5.88
C GLN A 86 -13.43 -11.03 5.15
N ARG A 87 -13.49 -12.23 5.75
CA ARG A 87 -13.04 -13.45 5.05
C ARG A 87 -13.73 -13.58 3.70
N ALA A 88 -12.99 -14.05 2.71
CA ALA A 88 -13.60 -14.49 1.47
C ALA A 88 -14.67 -15.56 1.78
N HIS A 89 -15.79 -15.51 1.04
CA HIS A 89 -16.92 -16.44 1.15
C HIS A 89 -17.78 -16.34 2.42
N GLU A 90 -17.39 -15.58 3.44
CA GLU A 90 -18.23 -15.25 4.60
C GLU A 90 -18.82 -13.86 4.40
N ARG A 91 -20.08 -13.78 3.95
CA ARG A 91 -20.80 -12.51 3.73
C ARG A 91 -21.82 -12.24 4.83
N ALA A 92 -21.33 -11.72 5.95
CA ALA A 92 -22.16 -11.20 7.03
C ALA A 92 -21.51 -9.95 7.65
N PRO A 93 -22.27 -8.84 7.87
CA PRO A 93 -21.73 -7.57 8.39
C PRO A 93 -21.01 -7.71 9.73
N ASP A 94 -21.48 -8.63 10.56
CA ASP A 94 -21.02 -8.88 11.93
C ASP A 94 -19.61 -9.48 11.99
N HIS A 95 -19.05 -9.85 10.83
CA HIS A 95 -17.71 -10.42 10.67
C HIS A 95 -16.72 -9.45 10.00
N ALA A 96 -17.12 -8.18 9.82
CA ALA A 96 -16.25 -7.16 9.25
C ALA A 96 -15.14 -6.76 10.23
N SER A 97 -13.96 -6.50 9.69
CA SER A 97 -12.80 -5.93 10.38
C SER A 97 -12.35 -4.67 9.67
N LEU A 98 -11.83 -3.71 10.43
CA LEU A 98 -11.25 -2.49 9.87
C LEU A 98 -9.77 -2.73 9.60
N TYR A 99 -9.35 -2.47 8.36
CA TYR A 99 -7.96 -2.50 7.95
C TYR A 99 -7.52 -1.11 7.48
N THR A 100 -6.52 -0.58 8.17
CA THR A 100 -6.01 0.77 7.96
C THR A 100 -4.74 0.73 7.13
N VAL A 101 -4.65 1.60 6.13
CA VAL A 101 -3.47 1.81 5.29
C VAL A 101 -3.10 3.28 5.33
N ARG A 102 -1.97 3.65 5.91
CA ARG A 102 -1.35 4.96 5.71
C ARG A 102 -0.36 4.85 4.57
N ARG A 103 -0.46 5.75 3.61
CA ARG A 103 0.42 5.84 2.45
C ARG A 103 0.97 7.24 2.34
N GLU A 104 2.29 7.32 2.37
CA GLU A 104 3.02 8.55 2.05
C GLU A 104 3.64 8.39 0.67
N THR A 105 3.40 9.35 -0.21
CA THR A 105 3.91 9.36 -1.57
C THR A 105 4.49 10.70 -1.92
N ARG A 106 5.55 10.67 -2.74
CA ARG A 106 6.12 11.86 -3.36
C ARG A 106 6.12 11.66 -4.85
N PHE A 107 5.51 12.61 -5.54
CA PHE A 107 5.43 12.67 -6.99
C PHE A 107 6.27 13.81 -7.50
N ARG A 108 6.85 13.63 -8.68
CA ARG A 108 7.58 14.66 -9.41
C ARG A 108 6.95 14.84 -10.79
N PHE A 109 6.86 16.11 -11.20
CA PHE A 109 6.38 16.51 -12.51
C PHE A 109 7.37 17.49 -13.11
N ASP A 110 7.95 17.15 -14.26
CA ASP A 110 8.59 18.14 -15.12
C ASP A 110 7.63 18.66 -16.22
N ARG A 111 8.11 19.57 -17.08
CA ARG A 111 7.29 20.13 -18.16
C ARG A 111 6.83 19.08 -19.17
N GLY A 112 7.65 18.06 -19.43
CA GLY A 112 7.33 16.95 -20.33
C GLY A 112 6.25 16.07 -19.71
N ASP A 113 6.40 15.73 -18.43
CA ASP A 113 5.40 14.98 -17.66
C ASP A 113 4.04 15.66 -17.69
N LEU A 114 3.99 16.98 -17.45
CA LEU A 114 2.73 17.74 -17.49
C LEU A 114 2.09 17.75 -18.89
N ARG A 115 2.89 17.95 -19.94
CA ARG A 115 2.41 17.92 -21.33
C ARG A 115 1.84 16.56 -21.71
N ASP A 116 2.50 15.49 -21.26
CA ASP A 116 2.16 14.11 -21.61
C ASP A 116 1.16 13.48 -20.60
N HIS A 117 0.66 14.27 -19.64
CA HIS A 117 -0.23 13.83 -18.54
C HIS A 117 0.32 12.66 -17.73
N ARG A 118 1.61 12.72 -17.40
CA ARG A 118 2.36 11.71 -16.68
C ARG A 118 2.87 12.20 -15.34
N VAL A 119 3.31 11.27 -14.51
CA VAL A 119 3.90 11.51 -13.20
C VAL A 119 5.03 10.53 -12.93
N GLU A 120 6.05 11.00 -12.21
CA GLU A 120 7.05 10.13 -11.60
C GLU A 120 6.76 9.92 -10.11
N LEU A 121 6.65 8.67 -9.68
CA LEU A 121 6.59 8.30 -8.26
C LEU A 121 8.00 8.20 -7.69
N VAL A 122 8.45 9.21 -6.96
CA VAL A 122 9.81 9.30 -6.39
C VAL A 122 9.92 8.48 -5.11
N HIS A 123 8.86 8.47 -4.30
CA HIS A 123 8.82 7.74 -3.04
C HIS A 123 7.41 7.22 -2.78
N SER A 124 7.32 6.02 -2.20
CA SER A 124 6.08 5.41 -1.75
C SER A 124 6.37 4.56 -0.53
N SER A 125 5.77 4.92 0.61
CA SER A 125 5.82 4.13 1.83
C SER A 125 4.41 3.72 2.23
N VAL A 126 4.29 2.55 2.85
CA VAL A 126 3.02 1.99 3.29
C VAL A 126 3.17 1.47 4.71
N LEU A 127 2.29 1.93 5.59
CA LEU A 127 2.04 1.34 6.90
C LEU A 127 0.63 0.78 6.88
N ALA A 128 0.48 -0.50 7.17
CA ALA A 128 -0.81 -1.16 7.07
C ALA A 128 -1.03 -2.19 8.18
N GLY A 129 -2.27 -2.29 8.65
CA GLY A 129 -2.64 -3.23 9.70
C GLY A 129 -4.14 -3.18 10.05
N PRO A 130 -4.64 -4.16 10.83
CA PRO A 130 -3.85 -5.15 11.56
C PRO A 130 -3.36 -6.31 10.68
N GLN A 131 -2.08 -6.66 10.82
CA GLN A 131 -1.42 -7.83 10.18
C GLN A 131 -0.21 -8.27 11.02
N ALA A 132 0.26 -9.51 10.83
CA ALA A 132 1.50 -9.95 11.45
C ALA A 132 2.70 -9.20 10.86
N CYS A 133 3.65 -8.77 11.70
CA CYS A 133 4.83 -8.01 11.25
C CYS A 133 5.75 -8.83 10.33
N ALA A 134 5.83 -10.15 10.53
CA ALA A 134 6.63 -11.05 9.70
C ALA A 134 5.94 -11.43 8.37
N ALA A 135 4.71 -10.96 8.12
CA ALA A 135 3.95 -11.34 6.94
C ALA A 135 4.56 -10.74 5.67
N ASN A 136 4.83 -11.59 4.66
CA ASN A 136 5.25 -11.10 3.35
C ASN A 136 4.06 -10.38 2.66
N ALA A 137 4.18 -9.05 2.59
CA ALA A 137 3.20 -8.16 2.01
C ALA A 137 3.58 -7.64 0.61
N SER A 138 4.58 -8.23 -0.07
CA SER A 138 5.07 -7.71 -1.36
C SER A 138 3.99 -7.77 -2.45
N LYS A 139 3.22 -8.86 -2.50
CA LYS A 139 2.17 -9.11 -3.51
C LYS A 139 0.79 -8.63 -3.05
N TYR A 140 0.42 -8.98 -1.83
CA TYR A 140 -0.86 -8.68 -1.20
C TYR A 140 -0.64 -8.35 0.27
N LEU A 141 -1.39 -7.38 0.79
CA LEU A 141 -1.49 -7.12 2.22
C LEU A 141 -2.13 -8.33 2.92
N ARG A 142 -1.77 -8.57 4.19
CA ARG A 142 -2.12 -9.78 4.95
C ARG A 142 -2.98 -9.45 6.17
N PRO A 143 -4.19 -8.91 5.96
CA PRO A 143 -5.06 -8.51 7.05
C PRO A 143 -5.40 -9.65 8.00
N LEU A 144 -5.48 -9.34 9.28
CA LEU A 144 -6.19 -10.16 10.26
C LEU A 144 -7.68 -9.81 10.18
N VAL A 145 -8.51 -10.83 10.05
CA VAL A 145 -9.97 -10.71 10.05
C VAL A 145 -10.55 -11.06 11.42
N ALA A 146 -11.86 -10.87 11.59
CA ALA A 146 -12.53 -11.06 12.87
C ALA A 146 -12.25 -12.45 13.47
N GLY A 147 -11.87 -12.47 14.74
CA GLY A 147 -11.49 -13.69 15.47
C GLY A 147 -10.05 -14.14 15.28
N GLU A 148 -9.26 -13.50 14.42
CA GLU A 148 -7.84 -13.83 14.26
C GLU A 148 -6.94 -13.02 15.20
N SER A 149 -5.84 -13.65 15.61
CA SER A 149 -4.79 -13.03 16.40
C SER A 149 -3.45 -13.64 16.01
N VAL A 150 -2.38 -12.86 16.17
CA VAL A 150 -1.01 -13.31 15.92
C VAL A 150 -0.41 -13.74 17.24
N ARG A 151 0.14 -14.96 17.30
CA ARG A 151 0.96 -15.40 18.43
C ARG A 151 2.38 -14.94 18.19
N ASN A 152 2.94 -14.06 19.05
CA ASN A 152 4.36 -13.72 19.21
C ASN A 152 5.30 -14.00 18.01
N ASP A 153 4.91 -13.63 16.79
CA ASP A 153 5.76 -13.70 15.61
C ASP A 153 6.58 -12.41 15.58
N SER A 154 7.62 -12.39 16.42
CA SER A 154 8.63 -11.35 16.35
C SER A 154 9.25 -11.38 14.95
N PRO A 155 9.40 -10.22 14.26
CA PRO A 155 10.10 -10.15 13.00
C PRO A 155 11.48 -10.81 13.11
N MET A 156 11.96 -11.40 12.02
CA MET A 156 13.36 -11.82 11.96
C MET A 156 14.27 -10.61 12.27
N GLY A 157 15.29 -10.83 13.09
CA GLY A 157 16.24 -9.79 13.45
C GLY A 157 16.96 -9.24 12.22
N THR A 158 17.10 -7.93 12.17
CA THR A 158 17.85 -7.25 11.11
C THR A 158 19.32 -7.16 11.49
N ASP A 159 20.22 -7.76 10.70
CA ASP A 159 21.66 -7.50 10.79
C ASP A 159 22.02 -6.28 9.91
N PRO A 160 22.37 -5.12 10.50
CA PRO A 160 22.71 -3.92 9.74
C PRO A 160 24.06 -4.03 9.01
N TYR A 161 24.87 -5.05 9.29
CA TYR A 161 26.18 -5.29 8.69
C TYR A 161 26.21 -6.45 7.70
N ALA A 162 25.11 -7.21 7.58
CA ALA A 162 25.00 -8.28 6.60
C ALA A 162 25.21 -7.72 5.18
N PRO A 163 26.08 -8.34 4.34
CA PRO A 163 26.23 -7.95 2.95
C PRO A 163 24.92 -8.26 2.20
N GLY A 164 24.11 -7.24 2.00
CA GLY A 164 22.76 -7.37 1.43
C GLY A 164 21.93 -6.12 1.73
N ARG A 165 20.76 -6.00 1.10
CA ARG A 165 19.86 -4.87 1.36
C ARG A 165 19.04 -5.16 2.61
N THR A 166 19.05 -4.23 3.57
CA THR A 166 18.18 -4.26 4.73
C THR A 166 16.71 -4.14 4.28
N PRO A 167 15.80 -5.06 4.68
CA PRO A 167 14.38 -4.87 4.44
C PRO A 167 13.93 -3.60 5.17
N VAL A 168 13.44 -2.61 4.41
CA VAL A 168 13.00 -1.30 4.94
C VAL A 168 11.58 -1.33 5.51
N SER A 169 11.00 -2.52 5.70
CA SER A 169 9.64 -2.69 6.20
C SER A 169 9.60 -2.49 7.71
N LEU A 170 9.53 -1.21 8.11
CA LEU A 170 9.21 -0.81 9.48
C LEU A 170 7.76 -1.18 9.78
N CYS A 171 7.56 -2.23 10.57
CA CYS A 171 6.25 -2.58 11.10
C CYS A 171 5.91 -1.68 12.29
N GLY A 172 4.86 -0.87 12.15
CA GLY A 172 4.32 -0.07 13.24
C GLY A 172 3.20 -0.80 13.97
N VAL A 173 3.18 -0.74 15.30
CA VAL A 173 2.04 -1.20 16.11
C VAL A 173 0.95 -0.11 16.12
N LEU A 174 -0.32 -0.52 15.98
CA LEU A 174 -1.46 0.38 16.13
C LEU A 174 -1.50 0.93 17.56
N SER A 175 -1.59 2.25 17.70
CA SER A 175 -1.82 2.88 19.01
C SER A 175 -3.15 2.38 19.60
N PRO A 176 -3.23 2.07 20.90
CA PRO A 176 -4.48 1.70 21.57
C PRO A 176 -5.61 2.71 21.32
N SER A 177 -5.28 4.00 21.23
CA SER A 177 -6.25 5.07 20.95
C SER A 177 -6.86 5.04 19.54
N SER A 178 -6.31 4.25 18.63
CA SER A 178 -6.79 4.08 17.25
C SER A 178 -7.55 2.78 17.03
N GLN A 179 -7.68 1.94 18.07
CA GLN A 179 -8.48 0.72 17.98
C GLN A 179 -9.98 1.06 17.98
N PRO A 180 -10.80 0.39 17.16
CA PRO A 180 -12.25 0.53 17.26
C PRO A 180 -12.71 0.10 18.66
N THR A 181 -13.50 0.94 19.32
CA THR A 181 -14.17 0.59 20.57
C THR A 181 -15.36 -0.31 20.25
N SER A 182 -15.47 -1.43 20.95
CA SER A 182 -16.70 -2.23 20.92
C SER A 182 -17.89 -1.35 21.34
N PRO A 183 -19.05 -1.46 20.66
CA PRO A 183 -20.27 -0.76 21.07
C PRO A 183 -20.77 -1.22 22.45
#